data_AF-A0A4Y9ZMM0-F1
#
_entry.id   AF-A0A4Y9ZMM0-F1
#
_cell.length_a   1.000
_cell.length_b   1.000
_cell.length_c   1.000
_cell.angle_alpha   90.00
_cell.angle_beta   90.00
_cell.angle_gamma   90.00
#
_symmetry.space_group_name_H-M   'P 1'
#
loop_
_entity.id
_entity.type
_entity.pdbx_description
1 polymer ?
#
loop_
_entity_poly.entity_id
_entity_poly.type
_entity_poly.pdbx_seq_one_letter_code
_entity_poly.pdbx_strand_id
1 'polypeptide(L)' 'MGQAKHVNGEHSWGINGDTGKIVDMKEYGLYESASVKIQTFKTAIEAARVLLRVDDVVQATRKHQDEGQQGPPPEDQMEG' A
#
# COMPACT_ATOMS: atom_id res chain seq x y z
N MET A 1 23.46 -10.90 -15.80
CA MET A 1 23.83 -12.33 -15.66
C MET A 1 22.73 -13.19 -15.03
N GLY A 2 21.95 -12.69 -14.05
CA GLY A 2 20.84 -13.46 -13.45
C GLY A 2 19.72 -13.84 -14.44
N GLN A 3 19.29 -12.90 -15.28
CA GLN A 3 18.28 -13.19 -16.31
C GLN A 3 18.70 -14.30 -17.29
N ALA A 4 19.99 -14.38 -17.63
CA ALA A 4 20.50 -15.40 -18.55
C ALA A 4 20.37 -16.83 -17.98
N LYS A 5 20.48 -16.99 -16.65
CA LYS A 5 20.29 -18.28 -15.97
C LYS A 5 18.82 -18.65 -15.83
N HIS A 6 17.95 -17.67 -15.56
CA HIS A 6 16.49 -17.88 -15.52
C HIS A 6 15.90 -18.26 -16.88
N VAL A 7 16.41 -17.68 -17.97
CA VAL A 7 16.00 -18.02 -19.35
C VAL A 7 16.41 -19.45 -19.73
N ASN A 8 17.43 -20.02 -19.09
CA ASN A 8 17.89 -21.39 -19.33
C ASN A 8 17.06 -22.47 -18.59
N GLY A 9 15.91 -22.09 -18.01
CA GLY A 9 15.01 -23.00 -17.29
C GLY A 9 15.37 -23.23 -15.82
N GLU A 10 16.39 -22.53 -15.30
CA GLU A 10 16.81 -22.66 -13.91
C GLU A 10 16.12 -21.59 -13.04
N HIS A 11 15.00 -21.98 -12.42
CA HIS A 11 14.15 -21.08 -11.62
C HIS A 11 14.59 -20.89 -10.16
N SER A 12 15.62 -21.60 -9.70
CA SER A 12 16.08 -21.54 -8.31
C SER A 12 17.22 -20.55 -8.06
N TRP A 13 17.74 -19.89 -9.10
CA TRP A 13 18.77 -18.88 -8.90
C TRP A 13 18.19 -17.63 -8.26
N GLY A 14 18.81 -17.15 -7.19
CA GLY A 14 18.46 -15.89 -6.54
C GLY A 14 19.70 -15.09 -6.18
N ILE A 15 19.50 -14.02 -5.42
CA ILE A 15 20.59 -13.16 -4.93
C ILE A 15 20.76 -13.38 -3.43
N ASN A 16 21.98 -13.67 -3.00
CA ASN A 16 22.32 -13.76 -1.58
C ASN A 16 22.27 -12.34 -0.96
N GLY A 17 21.51 -12.16 0.12
CA GLY A 17 21.29 -10.85 0.75
C GLY A 17 22.53 -10.24 1.43
N ASP A 18 23.47 -11.06 1.90
CA ASP A 18 24.67 -10.59 2.61
C ASP A 18 25.80 -10.20 1.65
N THR A 19 25.93 -10.94 0.54
CA THR A 19 27.05 -10.79 -0.41
C THR A 19 26.67 -10.15 -1.72
N GLY A 20 25.37 -10.05 -2.03
CA GLY A 20 24.85 -9.54 -3.30
C GLY A 20 25.15 -10.43 -4.51
N LYS A 21 25.72 -11.62 -4.32
CA LYS A 21 26.08 -12.55 -5.40
C LYS A 21 24.90 -13.43 -5.79
N ILE A 22 24.89 -13.87 -7.05
CA ILE A 22 23.89 -14.79 -7.57
C ILE A 22 24.25 -16.21 -7.10
N VAL A 23 23.34 -16.86 -6.38
CA VAL A 23 23.51 -18.20 -5.82
C VAL A 23 22.30 -19.07 -6.16
N ASP A 24 22.48 -20.40 -6.20
CA ASP A 24 21.35 -21.32 -6.27
C ASP A 24 20.67 -21.39 -4.90
N MET A 25 19.40 -21.01 -4.84
CA MET A 25 18.63 -21.02 -3.59
C MET A 25 18.34 -22.43 -3.10
N LYS A 26 18.44 -23.46 -3.98
CA LYS A 26 18.33 -24.86 -3.55
C LYS A 26 19.51 -25.28 -2.68
N GLU A 27 20.73 -24.95 -3.11
CA GLU A 27 21.96 -25.28 -2.39
C GLU A 27 22.15 -24.38 -1.17
N TYR A 28 21.76 -23.11 -1.29
CA TYR A 28 21.75 -22.15 -0.18
C TYR A 28 20.74 -22.53 0.92
N GLY A 29 19.78 -23.42 0.62
CA GLY A 29 18.80 -23.93 1.59
C GLY A 29 17.73 -22.92 2.01
N LEU A 30 17.69 -21.75 1.37
CA LEU A 30 16.71 -20.71 1.66
C LEU A 30 15.46 -20.93 0.80
N TYR A 31 14.47 -21.57 1.40
CA TYR A 31 13.15 -21.72 0.80
C TYR A 31 12.14 -20.82 1.52
N GLU A 32 11.33 -20.15 0.71
CA GLU A 32 10.16 -19.44 1.19
C GLU A 32 8.89 -20.23 0.89
N SER A 33 7.84 -20.02 1.67
CA SER A 33 6.58 -20.74 1.51
C SER A 33 5.89 -20.37 0.19
N ALA A 34 5.56 -21.38 -0.62
CA ALA A 34 4.81 -21.19 -1.86
C ALA A 34 3.45 -20.52 -1.60
N SER A 35 2.81 -20.82 -0.47
CA SER A 35 1.53 -20.21 -0.07
C SER A 35 1.66 -18.69 0.11
N VAL A 36 2.78 -18.22 0.66
CA VAL A 36 3.05 -16.79 0.81
C VAL A 36 3.19 -16.13 -0.55
N LYS A 37 3.97 -16.72 -1.48
CA LYS A 37 4.09 -16.18 -2.87
C LYS A 37 2.74 -16.07 -3.55
N ILE A 38 1.94 -17.14 -3.50
CA ILE A 38 0.62 -17.18 -4.13
C ILE A 38 -0.28 -16.10 -3.54
N GLN A 39 -0.27 -15.94 -2.21
CA GLN A 39 -1.08 -14.93 -1.54
C GLN A 39 -0.62 -13.52 -1.89
N THR A 40 0.69 -13.27 -1.95
CA THR A 40 1.25 -11.99 -2.37
C THR A 40 0.77 -11.60 -3.77
N PHE A 41 0.80 -12.53 -4.74
CA PHE A 41 0.29 -12.26 -6.08
C PHE A 41 -1.22 -11.97 -6.10
N LYS A 42 -2.02 -12.76 -5.38
CA LYS A 42 -3.48 -12.53 -5.28
C LYS A 42 -3.78 -11.13 -4.73
N THR A 43 -3.13 -10.78 -3.63
CA THR A 43 -3.31 -9.47 -2.98
C THR A 43 -2.83 -8.33 -3.88
N ALA A 44 -1.68 -8.48 -4.56
CA ALA A 44 -1.17 -7.47 -5.48
C ALA A 44 -2.12 -7.22 -6.66
N ILE A 45 -2.68 -8.29 -7.24
CA ILE A 45 -3.63 -8.19 -8.37
C ILE A 45 -4.93 -7.52 -7.91
N GLU A 46 -5.48 -7.91 -6.77
CA GLU A 46 -6.70 -7.27 -6.24
C GLU A 46 -6.45 -5.80 -5.89
N ALA A 47 -5.30 -5.45 -5.31
CA ALA A 47 -4.93 -4.06 -5.05
C ALA A 47 -4.81 -3.25 -6.36
N ALA A 48 -4.13 -3.79 -7.37
CA ALA A 48 -4.01 -3.15 -8.68
C ALA A 48 -5.39 -2.95 -9.33
N ARG A 49 -6.28 -3.95 -9.25
CA ARG A 49 -7.66 -3.87 -9.75
C ARG A 49 -8.46 -2.79 -9.02
N VAL A 50 -8.31 -2.67 -7.70
CA VAL A 50 -8.99 -1.62 -6.92
C VAL A 50 -8.50 -0.25 -7.42
N LEU A 51 -7.19 -0.05 -7.54
CA LEU A 51 -6.63 1.21 -8.03
C LEU A 51 -7.10 1.57 -9.45
N LEU A 52 -7.10 0.59 -10.38
CA LEU A 52 -7.54 0.80 -11.77
C LEU A 52 -9.04 1.09 -11.91
N ARG A 53 -9.85 0.84 -10.88
CA ARG A 53 -11.31 1.07 -10.90
C ARG A 53 -11.72 2.39 -10.26
N VAL A 54 -10.78 3.11 -9.64
CA VAL A 54 -11.07 4.41 -9.07
C VAL A 54 -10.95 5.46 -10.17
N ASP A 55 -12.09 5.90 -10.69
CA ASP A 55 -12.14 6.96 -11.70
C ASP A 55 -11.99 8.36 -11.08
N ASP A 56 -12.45 8.56 -9.84
CA ASP A 56 -12.32 9.83 -9.12
C ASP A 56 -12.07 9.62 -7.62
N VAL A 57 -11.10 10.35 -7.06
CA VAL A 57 -10.81 10.41 -5.62
C VAL A 57 -11.29 11.75 -5.08
N VAL A 58 -12.46 11.78 -4.43
CA VAL A 58 -12.95 13.00 -3.77
C VAL A 58 -12.44 13.04 -2.33
N GLN A 59 -11.48 13.94 -2.04
CA GLN A 59 -11.10 14.26 -0.67
C GLN A 59 -12.14 15.19 -0.04
N ALA A 60 -13.02 14.63 0.80
CA ALA A 60 -13.88 15.44 1.65
C ALA A 60 -13.06 16.04 2.80
N THR A 61 -12.40 17.18 2.55
CA THR A 61 -11.94 18.04 3.65
C THR A 61 -13.19 18.53 4.38
N ARG A 62 -13.38 18.10 5.63
CA ARG A 62 -14.32 18.77 6.53
C ARG A 62 -13.66 20.11 6.85
N LYS A 63 -14.14 21.20 6.24
CA LYS A 63 -13.85 22.54 6.78
C LYS A 63 -14.39 22.53 8.20
N HIS A 64 -13.48 22.60 9.18
CA HIS A 64 -13.83 22.87 10.56
C HIS A 64 -14.73 24.10 10.54
N GLN A 65 -16.00 23.91 10.88
CA GLN A 65 -16.93 25.00 11.05
C GLN A 65 -16.38 25.81 12.22
N ASP A 66 -15.84 27.00 11.95
CA ASP A 66 -15.50 27.97 12.98
C ASP A 66 -16.79 28.28 13.76
N GLU A 67 -16.98 27.56 14.87
CA GLU A 67 -17.95 27.85 15.92
C GLU A 67 -17.48 29.10 16.69
N GLY A 68 -17.43 30.24 16.00
CA GLY A 68 -16.92 31.49 16.54
C GLY A 68 -17.93 32.63 16.43
N GLN A 69 -18.68 32.85 17.51
CA GLN A 69 -19.27 34.14 17.92
C GLN A 69 -20.43 34.70 17.05
N GLN A 70 -21.67 34.26 17.31
CA GLN A 70 -22.83 35.16 17.23
C GLN A 70 -23.10 35.70 18.63
N GLY A 71 -23.03 37.03 18.77
CA GLY A 71 -23.11 37.76 20.03
C GLY A 71 -24.43 37.60 20.78
N PRO A 72 -24.49 38.04 22.04
CA PRO A 72 -25.65 37.82 22.90
C PRO A 72 -26.91 38.48 22.30
N PRO A 73 -28.09 37.86 22.46
CA PRO A 73 -29.35 38.46 22.02
C PRO A 73 -29.60 39.76 22.82
N PRO A 74 -30.21 40.79 22.20
CA PRO A 74 -30.54 42.02 22.89
C PRO A 74 -31.50 41.71 24.05
N GLU A 75 -31.09 42.10 25.26
CA GLU A 75 -31.91 42.03 26.46
C GLU A 75 -33.11 42.97 26.31
N ASP A 76 -34.30 42.40 26.53
CA ASP A 76 -35.55 43.12 26.72
C ASP A 76 -35.35 44.28 27.69
N GLN A 77 -35.39 45.51 27.17
CA GLN A 77 -35.57 46.71 27.98
C GLN A 77 -36.98 46.66 28.57
N MET A 78 -37.00 46.32 29.86
CA MET A 78 -38.09 46.49 30.82
C MET A 78 -38.81 47.84 30.69
N GLU A 79 -40.13 47.76 30.83
CA GLU A 79 -41.06 48.70 31.50
C GLU A 79 -40.76 50.22 31.46
N GLY A 80 -41.68 50.95 30.82
CA GLY A 80 -41.86 52.40 30.93
C GLY A 80 -42.93 52.91 30.00
#